data_AF-A0A6D2KI39-F1
#
_entry.id   AF-A0A6D2KI39-F1
#
_cell.length_a   1.000
_cell.length_b   1.000
_cell.length_c   1.000
_cell.angle_alpha   90.00
_cell.angle_beta   90.00
_cell.angle_gamma   90.00
#
_symmetry.space_group_name_H-M   'P 1'
#
loop_
_entity.id
_entity.type
_entity.pdbx_description
1 polymer ?
#
loop_
_entity_poly.entity_id
_entity_poly.type
_entity_poly.pdbx_seq_one_letter_code
_entity_poly.pdbx_strand_id
1 'polypeptide(L)'
;MVIRGIGVEEKALALNGSDLGGWNVPVVKKQETLEEEEAFKAVYYDKNRRFGISVWLFETSLPEDDRKTALRQEFASCGEILHVYVPRGDSVA
;
A
#
# COMPACT_ATOMS: atom_id res chain seq x y z
N MET A 1 1.07 -3.12 2.23
CA MET A 1 0.57 -4.35 2.88
C MET A 1 -0.15 -3.94 4.16
N VAL A 2 -1.36 -4.46 4.42
CA VAL A 2 -2.14 -4.13 5.63
C VAL A 2 -2.35 -5.42 6.42
N ILE A 3 -1.82 -5.48 7.64
CA ILE A 3 -2.03 -6.60 8.56
C ILE A 3 -3.25 -6.30 9.42
N ARG A 4 -4.16 -7.28 9.57
CA ARG A 4 -5.40 -7.13 10.33
C ARG A 4 -5.49 -8.22 11.41
N GLY A 5 -6.14 -7.92 12.52
CA GLY A 5 -6.40 -8.89 13.59
C GLY A 5 -6.70 -8.21 14.91
N ILE A 6 -7.24 -8.97 15.86
CA ILE A 6 -7.45 -8.49 17.22
C ILE A 6 -6.09 -8.19 17.86
N GLY A 7 -5.94 -6.98 18.37
CA GLY A 7 -4.73 -6.50 19.03
C GLY A 7 -3.53 -6.33 18.09
N VAL A 8 -3.79 -6.00 16.81
CA VAL A 8 -2.73 -5.91 15.79
C VAL A 8 -1.72 -4.80 16.10
N GLU A 9 -2.15 -3.69 16.69
CA GLU A 9 -1.26 -2.58 17.05
C GLU A 9 -0.30 -2.98 18.15
N GLU A 10 -0.80 -3.58 19.23
CA GLU A 10 0.01 -4.01 20.37
C GLU A 10 0.99 -5.11 19.97
N LYS A 11 0.53 -6.06 19.15
CA LYS A 11 1.38 -7.14 18.62
C LYS A 11 2.45 -6.60 17.68
N ALA A 12 2.12 -5.61 16.84
CA ALA A 12 3.11 -4.99 15.95
C ALA A 12 4.14 -4.19 16.76
N LEU A 13 3.72 -3.40 17.74
CA LEU A 13 4.61 -2.64 18.61
C LEU A 13 5.55 -3.55 19.41
N ALA A 14 5.08 -4.71 19.85
CA ALA A 14 5.90 -5.71 20.53
C ALA A 14 7.04 -6.27 19.67
N LEU A 15 6.96 -6.15 18.34
CA LEU A 15 8.01 -6.60 17.41
C LEU A 15 9.10 -5.55 17.17
N ASN A 16 8.96 -4.33 17.71
CA ASN A 16 9.97 -3.28 17.54
C ASN A 16 11.34 -3.75 18.08
N GLY A 17 12.35 -3.73 17.23
CA GLY A 17 13.71 -4.18 17.54
C GLY A 17 13.90 -5.70 17.58
N SER A 18 12.88 -6.50 17.27
CA SER A 18 13.02 -7.96 17.15
C SER A 18 13.82 -8.31 15.89
N ASP A 19 14.67 -9.34 16.01
CA ASP A 19 15.47 -9.86 14.90
C ASP A 19 14.63 -10.79 14.00
N LEU A 20 14.50 -10.44 12.73
CA LEU A 20 13.86 -11.25 11.70
C LEU A 20 14.91 -11.74 10.69
N GLY A 21 15.87 -12.53 11.15
CA GLY A 21 16.89 -13.14 10.29
C GLY A 21 18.03 -12.18 9.94
N GLY A 22 18.54 -11.45 10.93
CA GLY A 22 19.59 -10.45 10.78
C GLY A 22 19.09 -9.03 10.52
N TRP A 23 17.78 -8.81 10.51
CA TRP A 23 17.18 -7.48 10.36
C TRP A 23 16.29 -7.15 11.56
N ASN A 24 16.68 -6.12 12.31
CA ASN A 24 15.89 -5.59 13.40
C ASN A 24 14.78 -4.69 12.86
N VAL A 25 13.52 -5.02 13.15
CA VAL A 25 12.38 -4.28 12.61
C VAL A 25 12.13 -3.00 13.42
N PRO A 26 12.24 -1.79 12.83
CA PRO A 26 11.74 -0.59 13.48
C PRO A 26 10.22 -0.51 13.34
N VAL A 27 9.50 -0.47 14.46
CA VAL A 27 8.05 -0.24 14.48
C VAL A 27 7.77 1.05 15.23
N VAL A 28 7.21 2.02 14.53
CA VAL A 28 6.86 3.34 15.06
C VAL A 28 5.37 3.55 14.88
N LYS A 29 4.69 3.99 15.95
CA LYS A 29 3.31 4.44 15.82
C LYS A 29 3.33 5.82 15.17
N LYS A 30 2.82 5.92 13.94
CA LYS A 30 2.61 7.23 13.33
C LYS A 30 1.47 7.92 14.09
N GLN A 31 1.70 9.15 14.50
CA GLN A 31 0.64 10.00 15.02
C GLN A 31 -0.10 10.52 13.78
N GLU A 32 -1.21 9.86 13.44
CA GLU A 32 -2.00 10.24 12.28
C GLU A 32 -2.83 11.48 12.59
N THR A 33 -2.94 12.37 11.61
CA THR A 33 -3.87 13.49 11.69
C THR A 33 -5.30 12.99 11.50
N LEU A 34 -6.28 13.74 12.03
CA LEU A 34 -7.70 13.38 11.89
C LEU A 34 -8.11 13.22 10.41
N GLU A 35 -7.58 14.09 9.53
CA GLU A 35 -7.82 14.02 8.08
C GLU A 35 -7.25 12.74 7.44
N GLU A 36 -6.03 12.34 7.82
CA GLU A 36 -5.42 11.10 7.34
C GLU A 36 -6.20 9.87 7.83
N GLU A 37 -6.66 9.89 9.08
CA GLU A 37 -7.45 8.81 9.67
C GLU A 37 -8.82 8.67 8.98
N GLU A 38 -9.50 9.79 8.71
CA GLU A 38 -10.77 9.81 8.00
C GLU A 38 -10.64 9.35 6.55
N ALA A 39 -9.61 9.81 5.83
CA ALA A 39 -9.31 9.35 4.48
C ALA A 39 -9.00 7.85 4.45
N PHE A 40 -8.22 7.37 5.42
CA PHE A 40 -7.94 5.94 5.56
C PHE A 40 -9.22 5.16 5.86
N LYS A 41 -10.06 5.61 6.79
CA LYS A 41 -11.34 4.96 7.15
C LYS A 41 -12.32 4.95 5.98
N ALA A 42 -12.41 6.04 5.22
CA ALA A 42 -13.26 6.14 4.03
C ALA A 42 -12.86 5.09 3.00
N VAL A 43 -11.57 4.93 2.72
CA VAL A 43 -11.06 3.85 1.85
C VAL A 43 -11.19 2.49 2.52
N TYR A 44 -11.03 2.42 3.86
CA TYR A 44 -10.90 1.17 4.58
C TYR A 44 -12.23 0.42 4.76
N TYR A 45 -13.27 1.18 5.09
CA TYR A 45 -14.63 0.72 5.31
C TYR A 45 -15.55 0.93 4.10
N ASP A 46 -15.01 1.40 2.97
CA ASP A 46 -15.78 1.38 1.73
C ASP A 46 -16.26 -0.04 1.47
N LYS A 47 -17.57 -0.22 1.44
CA LYS A 47 -18.23 -1.51 1.20
C LYS A 47 -18.03 -1.95 -0.25
N ASN A 48 -17.66 -1.02 -1.12
CA ASN A 48 -17.24 -1.25 -2.49
C ASN A 48 -15.71 -1.43 -2.63
N ARG A 49 -14.96 -1.49 -1.52
CA ARG A 49 -13.51 -1.67 -1.53
C ARG A 49 -13.17 -3.03 -2.12
N ARG A 50 -12.63 -2.99 -3.34
CA ARG A 50 -12.09 -4.16 -4.04
C ARG A 50 -10.58 -4.19 -3.76
N PHE A 51 -10.07 -5.37 -3.40
CA PHE A 51 -8.69 -5.60 -2.96
C PHE A 51 -7.67 -4.93 -3.89
N GLY A 52 -6.62 -4.32 -3.33
CA GLY A 52 -5.60 -3.60 -4.09
C GLY A 52 -4.21 -4.21 -3.90
N ILE A 53 -3.44 -4.28 -4.99
CA ILE A 53 -2.03 -4.74 -5.00
C ILE A 53 -1.16 -3.51 -5.26
N SER A 54 -0.11 -3.32 -4.46
CA SER A 54 0.88 -2.25 -4.67
C SER A 54 2.14 -2.83 -5.29
N VAL A 55 2.58 -2.28 -6.42
CA VAL A 55 3.78 -2.71 -7.15
C VAL A 55 4.79 -1.57 -7.10
N TRP A 56 5.95 -1.80 -6.49
CA TRP A 56 6.98 -0.77 -6.25
C TRP A 56 8.09 -0.72 -7.31
N LEU A 57 8.22 -1.74 -8.17
CA LEU A 57 9.30 -1.86 -9.17
C LEU A 57 8.76 -1.81 -10.60
N PHE A 58 7.93 -0.81 -10.90
CA PHE A 58 7.48 -0.58 -12.28
C PHE A 58 8.41 0.44 -12.94
N GLU A 59 8.88 0.17 -14.17
CA GLU A 59 9.72 1.13 -14.90
C GLU A 59 8.98 2.47 -15.07
N THR A 60 9.49 3.49 -14.38
CA THR A 60 8.90 4.84 -14.36
C THR A 60 9.24 5.64 -15.63
N SER A 61 10.09 5.09 -16.50
CA SER A 61 10.54 5.64 -17.78
C SER A 61 9.43 5.78 -18.81
N LEU A 62 8.34 5.02 -18.65
CA LEU A 62 7.21 5.03 -19.58
C LEU A 62 6.16 6.11 -19.22
N PRO A 63 5.48 6.69 -20.25
CA PRO A 63 4.32 7.55 -20.08
C PRO A 63 3.24 6.90 -19.19
N GLU A 64 2.49 7.71 -18.44
CA GLU A 64 1.53 7.21 -17.44
C GLU A 64 0.50 6.22 -18.02
N ASP A 65 0.02 6.46 -19.23
CA ASP A 65 -0.96 5.59 -19.90
C ASP A 65 -0.36 4.25 -20.32
N ASP A 66 0.90 4.25 -20.75
CA ASP A 66 1.63 3.02 -21.08
C ASP A 66 1.86 2.18 -19.82
N ARG A 67 2.18 2.82 -18.69
CA ARG A 67 2.31 2.14 -17.39
C ARG A 67 0.99 1.50 -16.96
N LYS A 68 -0.12 2.23 -17.08
CA LYS A 68 -1.46 1.72 -16.76
C LYS A 68 -1.86 0.56 -17.67
N THR A 69 -1.47 0.60 -18.94
CA THR A 69 -1.77 -0.44 -19.92
C THR A 69 -0.97 -1.71 -19.66
N ALA A 70 0.33 -1.57 -19.43
CA ALA A 70 1.21 -2.68 -19.06
C ALA A 70 0.76 -3.36 -17.75
N LEU A 71 0.43 -2.58 -16.72
CA LEU A 71 -0.12 -3.12 -15.47
C LEU A 71 -1.43 -3.89 -15.71
N ARG A 72 -2.31 -3.39 -16.58
CA ARG A 72 -3.54 -4.12 -16.90
C ARG A 72 -3.27 -5.45 -17.61
N GLN A 73 -2.33 -5.47 -18.54
CA GLN A 73 -1.97 -6.68 -19.27
C GLN A 73 -1.32 -7.72 -18.36
N GLU A 74 -0.35 -7.32 -17.54
CA GLU A 74 0.39 -8.22 -16.66
C GLU A 74 -0.54 -8.91 -15.65
N PHE A 75 -1.48 -8.16 -15.08
CA PHE A 75 -2.42 -8.66 -14.09
C PHE A 75 -3.75 -9.16 -14.69
N ALA A 76 -3.91 -9.18 -16.03
CA ALA A 76 -5.15 -9.60 -16.68
C ALA A 76 -5.54 -11.05 -16.33
N SER A 77 -4.55 -11.91 -16.08
CA SER A 77 -4.76 -13.30 -15.68
C SER A 77 -5.22 -13.46 -14.23
N CYS A 78 -4.98 -12.46 -13.37
CA CYS A 78 -5.33 -12.49 -11.95
C CYS A 78 -6.81 -12.11 -11.69
N GLY A 79 -7.51 -11.57 -12.69
CA GLY A 79 -8.92 -11.20 -12.62
C GLY A 79 -9.21 -9.82 -13.20
N GLU A 80 -10.46 -9.36 -13.03
CA GLU A 80 -10.89 -8.05 -13.50
C GLU A 80 -10.21 -6.92 -12.71
N ILE A 81 -9.49 -6.05 -13.42
CA ILE A 81 -8.81 -4.89 -12.85
C ILE A 81 -9.70 -3.66 -13.00
N LEU A 82 -10.14 -3.14 -11.86
CA LEU A 82 -11.17 -2.11 -11.82
C LEU A 82 -10.59 -0.70 -11.82
N HIS A 83 -9.42 -0.56 -11.19
CA HIS A 83 -8.74 0.71 -11.09
C HIS A 83 -7.23 0.48 -11.00
N VAL A 84 -6.47 1.31 -11.74
CA VAL A 84 -5.00 1.34 -11.67
C VAL A 84 -4.61 2.77 -11.30
N TYR A 85 -3.97 2.92 -10.16
CA TYR A 85 -3.46 4.21 -9.68
C TYR A 85 -1.93 4.19 -9.78
N VAL A 86 -1.37 5.16 -10.50
CA VAL A 86 0.08 5.38 -10.53
C VAL A 86 0.33 6.74 -9.89
N PRO A 87 0.95 6.80 -8.70
CA PRO A 87 1.29 8.07 -8.09
C PRO A 87 2.22 8.84 -9.02
N ARG A 88 1.90 10.09 -9.33
CA ARG A 88 2.85 10.99 -9.96
C ARG A 88 3.96 11.21 -8.94
N GLY A 89 5.19 10.85 -9.31
CA GLY A 89 6.33 11.20 -8.48
C GLY A 89 6.42 12.71 -8.48
N ASP A 90 6.02 13.36 -7.40
CA ASP A 90 6.56 14.67 -7.10
C ASP A 90 8.04 14.42 -6.83
N SER A 91 8.87 14.62 -7.85
CA SER A 91 10.29 14.78 -7.68
C SER A 91 10.48 16.01 -6.80
N VAL A 92 10.51 15.81 -5.49
CA VAL A 92 10.92 16.86 -4.57
C VAL A 92 12.40 17.08 -4.86
N ALA A 93 12.67 18.23 -5.47
CA ALA A 93 14.00 18.79 -5.68
C ALA A 93 14.69 19.10 -4.34
#